data_AF-A0A7W0VVH6-F1
#
_entry.id   AF-A0A7W0VVH6-F1
#
_cell.length_a   1.000
_cell.length_b   1.000
_cell.length_c   1.000
_cell.angle_alpha   90.00
_cell.angle_beta   90.00
_cell.angle_gamma   90.00
#
_symmetry.space_group_name_H-M   'P 1'
#
loop_
_entity.id
_entity.type
_entity.pdbx_description
1 polymer ?
#
loop_
_entity_poly.entity_id
_entity_poly.type
_entity_poly.pdbx_seq_one_letter_code
_entity_poly.pdbx_strand_id
1 'polypeptide(L)'
;MTNDKPSNSAMHQRFQAISEQIAKRPEERGANWFEPELIEILMRPVPAGQAREQHVAKEHEIAELFERLTVLEAWTLHKRLTCKTPGDELVAAFDRLIIERRARLFAYLGDARRRAALARSA
;
A
#
# COMPACT_ATOMS: atom_id res chain seq x y z
N MET A 1 -12.57 8.56 27.94
CA MET A 1 -12.21 8.55 26.50
C MET A 1 -11.25 7.38 26.31
N THR A 2 -11.76 6.27 25.78
CA THR A 2 -11.02 5.01 25.64
C THR A 2 -10.00 5.14 24.50
N ASN A 3 -8.72 5.21 24.88
CA ASN A 3 -7.61 5.02 23.95
C ASN A 3 -7.52 3.51 23.67
N ASP A 4 -8.35 3.02 22.76
CA ASP A 4 -8.28 1.65 22.29
C ASP A 4 -7.08 1.55 21.34
N LYS A 5 -5.89 1.34 21.91
CA LYS A 5 -4.74 0.90 21.13
C LYS A 5 -5.14 -0.43 20.48
N PRO A 6 -5.00 -0.60 19.16
CA PRO A 6 -5.23 -1.89 18.55
C PRO A 6 -4.39 -2.93 19.30
N SER A 7 -5.06 -3.93 19.86
CA SER A 7 -4.42 -4.99 20.63
C SER A 7 -3.26 -5.57 19.83
N ASN A 8 -2.11 -5.76 20.48
CA ASN A 8 -0.90 -6.27 19.85
C ASN A 8 -1.16 -7.60 19.10
N SER A 9 -2.18 -8.35 19.50
CA SER A 9 -2.65 -9.57 18.85
C SER A 9 -3.26 -9.35 17.46
N ALA A 10 -4.00 -8.26 17.25
CA ALA A 10 -4.63 -7.96 15.97
C ALA A 10 -3.60 -7.60 14.88
N MET A 11 -2.52 -6.91 15.27
CA MET A 11 -1.43 -6.58 14.35
C MET A 11 -0.68 -7.85 13.91
N HIS A 12 -0.37 -8.76 14.84
CA HIS A 12 0.27 -10.03 14.52
C HIS A 12 -0.60 -10.94 13.63
N GLN A 13 -1.91 -11.03 13.90
CA GLN A 13 -2.84 -11.81 13.07
C GLN A 13 -2.92 -11.26 11.64
N ARG A 14 -2.84 -9.93 11.46
CA ARG A 14 -2.84 -9.31 10.13
C ARG A 14 -1.55 -9.57 9.37
N PHE A 15 -0.39 -9.42 10.02
CA PHE A 15 0.90 -9.77 9.41
C PHE A 15 0.94 -11.23 8.95
N GLN A 16 0.35 -12.14 9.73
CA GLN A 16 0.22 -13.54 9.33
C GLN A 16 -0.69 -13.67 8.09
N ALA A 17 -1.86 -13.05 8.08
CA ALA A 17 -2.78 -13.09 6.94
C ALA A 17 -2.17 -12.54 5.64
N ILE A 18 -1.42 -11.44 5.71
CA ILE A 18 -0.70 -10.86 4.56
C ILE A 18 0.36 -11.83 4.06
N SER A 19 1.16 -12.39 4.99
CA SER A 19 2.21 -13.34 4.66
C SER A 19 1.66 -14.59 3.99
N GLU A 20 0.52 -15.09 4.46
CA GLU A 20 -0.21 -16.20 3.84
C GLU A 20 -0.69 -15.87 2.42
N GLN A 21 -1.19 -14.66 2.17
CA GLN A 21 -1.61 -14.24 0.82
C GLN A 21 -0.42 -14.08 -0.12
N ILE A 22 0.71 -13.56 0.37
CA ILE A 22 1.95 -13.48 -0.43
C ILE A 22 2.45 -14.88 -0.81
N ALA A 23 2.36 -15.84 0.13
CA ALA A 23 2.75 -17.22 -0.08
C ALA A 23 1.84 -17.98 -1.08
N LYS A 24 0.59 -17.54 -1.24
CA LYS A 24 -0.30 -18.06 -2.28
C LYS A 24 0.18 -17.65 -3.67
N ARG A 25 -0.15 -18.50 -4.64
CA ARG A 25 0.10 -18.16 -6.05
C ARG A 25 -0.70 -16.90 -6.41
N PRO A 26 -0.18 -16.03 -7.29
CA PRO A 26 -0.89 -14.82 -7.74
C PRO A 26 -2.36 -15.04 -8.10
N GLU A 27 -2.69 -16.16 -8.75
CA GLU A 27 -4.04 -16.53 -9.17
C GLU A 27 -4.98 -16.94 -8.02
N GLU A 28 -4.43 -17.25 -6.85
CA GLU A 28 -5.16 -17.67 -5.64
C GLU A 28 -5.35 -16.52 -4.64
N ARG A 29 -4.70 -15.37 -4.89
CA ARG A 29 -4.85 -14.18 -4.06
C ARG A 29 -6.20 -13.53 -4.35
N GLY A 30 -6.91 -13.12 -3.30
CA GLY A 30 -8.09 -12.27 -3.48
C GLY A 30 -7.66 -10.97 -4.15
N ALA A 31 -8.41 -10.46 -5.14
CA ALA A 31 -8.02 -9.33 -6.00
C ALA A 31 -7.51 -8.07 -5.25
N ASN A 32 -7.91 -7.91 -3.99
CA ASN A 32 -7.72 -6.73 -3.16
C ASN A 32 -7.05 -7.07 -1.80
N TRP A 33 -6.30 -8.17 -1.71
CA TRP A 33 -5.72 -8.66 -0.45
C TRP A 33 -4.83 -7.65 0.27
N PHE A 34 -4.19 -6.74 -0.48
CA PHE A 34 -3.28 -5.71 0.01
C PHE A 34 -3.98 -4.45 0.55
N GLU A 35 -5.28 -4.27 0.28
CA GLU A 35 -5.99 -3.03 0.60
C GLU A 35 -6.05 -2.70 2.10
N PRO A 36 -6.34 -3.67 3.00
CA PRO A 36 -6.38 -3.38 4.43
C PRO A 36 -5.03 -2.85 4.96
N GLU A 37 -3.92 -3.44 4.49
CA GLU A 37 -2.57 -3.02 4.86
C GLU A 37 -2.25 -1.62 4.32
N LEU A 38 -2.58 -1.37 3.04
CA LEU A 38 -2.35 -0.08 2.41
C LEU A 38 -3.13 1.04 3.11
N ILE A 39 -4.41 0.81 3.43
CA ILE A 39 -5.23 1.78 4.17
C ILE A 39 -4.62 2.02 5.56
N GLU A 40 -4.16 0.98 6.25
CA GLU A 40 -3.55 1.11 7.58
C GLU A 40 -2.28 1.98 7.53
N ILE A 41 -1.38 1.74 6.57
CA ILE A 41 -0.17 2.54 6.37
C ILE A 41 -0.56 4.01 6.07
N LEU A 42 -1.52 4.23 5.16
CA LEU A 42 -1.99 5.57 4.79
C LEU A 42 -2.61 6.32 5.97
N MET A 43 -3.43 5.64 6.77
CA MET A 43 -4.17 6.22 7.89
C MET A 43 -3.34 6.35 9.18
N ARG A 44 -2.16 5.73 9.24
CA ARG A 44 -1.28 5.81 10.42
C ARG A 44 -1.02 7.28 10.81
N PRO A 45 -1.31 7.68 12.05
CA PRO A 45 -1.09 9.05 12.49
C PRO A 45 0.41 9.38 12.48
N VAL A 46 0.72 10.62 12.12
CA VAL A 46 2.09 11.14 12.12
C VAL A 46 2.27 12.02 13.36
N PRO A 47 3.13 11.63 14.32
CA PRO A 47 3.38 12.43 15.51
C PRO A 47 3.88 13.84 15.18
N ALA A 48 3.41 14.83 15.95
CA ALA A 48 3.91 16.19 15.85
C ALA A 48 5.43 16.23 16.13
N GLY A 49 6.18 16.96 15.30
CA GLY A 49 7.64 17.08 15.42
C GLY A 49 8.46 16.04 14.65
N GLN A 50 7.85 14.95 14.15
CA GLN A 50 8.55 13.92 13.34
C GLN A 50 7.98 13.79 11.93
N ALA A 51 7.27 14.81 11.44
CA ALA A 51 6.49 14.71 10.21
C ALA A 51 7.33 14.27 9.01
N ARG A 52 8.53 14.85 8.85
CA ARG A 52 9.40 14.53 7.71
C ARG A 52 9.82 13.05 7.70
N GLU A 53 10.37 12.55 8.80
CA GLU A 53 10.86 11.17 8.92
C GLU A 53 9.73 10.16 8.76
N GLN A 54 8.60 10.41 9.43
CA GLN A 54 7.45 9.51 9.41
C GLN A 54 6.79 9.45 8.04
N HIS A 55 6.74 10.57 7.31
CA HIS A 55 6.28 10.55 5.92
C HIS A 55 7.23 9.80 4.98
N VAL A 56 8.55 9.86 5.22
CA VAL A 56 9.54 9.06 4.46
C VAL A 56 9.37 7.57 4.77
N ALA A 57 9.28 7.19 6.04
CA ALA A 57 9.03 5.81 6.45
C ALA A 57 7.73 5.28 5.83
N LYS A 58 6.65 6.06 5.90
CA LYS A 58 5.36 5.70 5.28
C LYS A 58 5.49 5.49 3.76
N GLU A 59 6.20 6.37 3.06
CA GLU A 59 6.42 6.21 1.62
C GLU A 59 7.20 4.92 1.31
N HIS A 60 8.21 4.60 2.12
CA HIS A 60 8.99 3.36 1.99
C HIS A 60 8.13 2.12 2.20
N GLU A 61 7.32 2.09 3.26
CA GLU A 61 6.40 0.99 3.54
C GLU A 61 5.39 0.78 2.41
N ILE A 62 4.85 1.85 1.82
CA ILE A 62 3.96 1.74 0.66
C ILE A 62 4.71 1.19 -0.55
N ALA A 63 5.94 1.65 -0.80
CA ALA A 63 6.76 1.15 -1.91
C ALA A 63 7.09 -0.34 -1.74
N GLU A 64 7.44 -0.80 -0.54
CA GLU A 64 7.64 -2.22 -0.22
C GLU A 64 6.37 -3.05 -0.45
N LEU A 65 5.20 -2.52 -0.10
CA LEU A 65 3.94 -3.20 -0.40
C LEU A 65 3.73 -3.28 -1.91
N PHE A 66 4.04 -2.23 -2.66
CA PHE A 66 3.95 -2.20 -4.12
C PHE A 66 4.94 -3.13 -4.83
N GLU A 67 6.06 -3.48 -4.19
CA GLU A 67 7.00 -4.48 -4.69
C GLU A 67 6.41 -5.89 -4.71
N ARG A 68 5.49 -6.17 -3.79
CA ARG A 68 4.85 -7.50 -3.65
C ARG A 68 3.67 -7.68 -4.61
N LEU A 69 3.23 -6.59 -5.24
CA LEU A 69 2.15 -6.63 -6.22
C LEU A 69 2.63 -7.22 -7.54
N THR A 70 1.79 -8.06 -8.11
CA THR A 70 1.88 -8.48 -9.50
C THR A 70 1.64 -7.27 -10.42
N VAL A 71 2.03 -7.42 -11.69
CA VAL A 71 1.80 -6.38 -12.70
C VAL A 71 0.31 -6.03 -12.84
N LEU A 72 -0.57 -7.03 -12.75
CA LEU A 72 -2.02 -6.85 -12.89
C LEU A 72 -2.60 -6.11 -11.68
N GLU A 73 -2.20 -6.49 -10.46
CA GLU A 73 -2.61 -5.81 -9.23
C GLU A 73 -2.14 -4.36 -9.22
N ALA A 74 -0.87 -4.11 -9.56
CA ALA A 74 -0.31 -2.76 -9.63
C ALA A 74 -1.03 -1.90 -10.68
N TRP A 75 -1.34 -2.45 -11.86
CA TRP A 75 -2.10 -1.74 -12.90
C TRP A 75 -3.53 -1.42 -12.47
N THR A 76 -4.21 -2.38 -11.83
CA THR A 76 -5.59 -2.22 -11.33
C THR A 76 -5.64 -1.13 -10.26
N LEU A 77 -4.71 -1.19 -9.31
CA LEU A 77 -4.56 -0.16 -8.27
C LEU A 77 -4.25 1.21 -8.87
N HIS A 78 -3.30 1.29 -9.81
CA HIS A 78 -2.95 2.52 -10.50
C HIS A 78 -4.16 3.15 -11.19
N LYS A 79 -4.95 2.35 -11.91
CA LYS A 79 -6.17 2.79 -12.58
C LYS A 79 -7.21 3.30 -11.57
N ARG A 80 -7.46 2.54 -10.49
CA ARG A 80 -8.39 2.92 -9.42
C ARG A 80 -8.04 4.28 -8.79
N LEU A 81 -6.76 4.46 -8.42
CA LEU A 81 -6.26 5.70 -7.84
C LEU A 81 -6.30 6.88 -8.83
N THR A 82 -6.13 6.63 -10.13
CA THR A 82 -6.19 7.67 -11.18
C THR A 82 -7.63 8.10 -11.48
N CYS A 83 -8.58 7.15 -11.51
CA CYS A 83 -9.99 7.43 -11.81
C CYS A 83 -10.72 8.20 -10.69
N LYS A 84 -10.13 8.27 -9.48
CA LYS A 84 -10.70 8.97 -8.32
C LYS A 84 -12.16 8.60 -8.03
N THR A 85 -12.45 7.31 -7.95
CA THR A 85 -13.80 6.81 -7.67
C THR A 85 -14.37 7.47 -6.41
N PRO A 86 -15.50 8.20 -6.50
CA PRO A 86 -16.11 8.82 -5.31
C PRO A 86 -16.55 7.77 -4.28
N GLY A 87 -16.36 8.09 -2.99
CA GLY A 87 -16.71 7.18 -1.89
C GLY A 87 -15.71 6.06 -1.63
N ASP A 88 -14.64 6.00 -2.41
CA ASP A 88 -13.58 5.01 -2.25
C ASP A 88 -12.60 5.42 -1.13
N GLU A 89 -12.61 4.67 -0.04
CA GLU A 89 -11.78 4.95 1.14
C GLU A 89 -10.28 4.95 0.81
N LEU A 90 -9.84 4.02 -0.04
CA LEU A 90 -8.43 3.93 -0.41
C LEU A 90 -8.01 5.15 -1.23
N VAL A 91 -8.83 5.58 -2.19
CA VAL A 91 -8.59 6.80 -2.97
C VAL A 91 -8.55 8.02 -2.04
N ALA A 92 -9.51 8.14 -1.12
CA ALA A 92 -9.57 9.25 -0.19
C ALA A 92 -8.34 9.30 0.74
N ALA A 93 -7.89 8.14 1.23
CA ALA A 93 -6.69 8.04 2.06
C ALA A 93 -5.42 8.37 1.26
N PHE A 94 -5.33 7.92 0.01
CA PHE A 94 -4.20 8.19 -0.88
C PHE A 94 -4.12 9.67 -1.30
N ASP A 95 -5.26 10.32 -1.51
CA ASP A 95 -5.33 11.74 -1.87
C ASP A 95 -4.86 12.68 -0.73
N ARG A 96 -4.84 12.20 0.53
CA ARG A 96 -4.29 12.93 1.68
C ARG A 96 -2.76 12.99 1.69
N LEU A 97 -2.07 12.20 0.88
CA LEU A 97 -0.63 12.31 0.71
C LEU A 97 -0.27 13.65 0.05
N ILE A 98 0.88 14.20 0.42
CA ILE A 98 1.43 15.38 -0.26
C ILE A 98 1.67 15.06 -1.74
N ILE A 99 1.51 16.07 -2.59
CA ILE A 99 1.46 15.93 -4.05
C ILE A 99 2.70 15.22 -4.59
N GLU A 100 3.88 15.57 -4.09
CA GLU A 100 5.16 15.04 -4.56
C GLU A 100 5.31 13.55 -4.21
N ARG A 101 4.83 13.12 -3.04
CA ARG A 101 4.85 11.71 -2.63
C ARG A 101 3.90 10.89 -3.46
N ARG A 102 2.69 11.42 -3.65
CA ARG A 102 1.69 10.81 -4.51
C ARG A 102 2.22 10.62 -5.93
N ALA A 103 2.90 11.61 -6.49
CA ALA A 103 3.51 11.53 -7.81
C ALA A 103 4.58 10.42 -7.89
N ARG A 104 5.44 10.27 -6.87
CA ARG A 104 6.45 9.20 -6.82
C ARG A 104 5.81 7.80 -6.73
N LEU A 105 4.79 7.65 -5.89
CA LEU A 105 4.07 6.38 -5.76
C LEU A 105 3.29 6.02 -7.03
N PHE A 106 2.70 7.01 -7.72
CA PHE A 106 2.11 6.79 -9.05
C PHE A 106 3.15 6.34 -10.07
N ALA A 107 4.31 7.00 -10.13
CA ALA A 107 5.39 6.60 -11.01
C ALA A 107 5.86 5.17 -10.72
N TYR A 108 5.96 4.78 -9.45
CA TYR A 108 6.33 3.44 -9.02
C TYR A 108 5.35 2.36 -9.50
N LEU A 109 4.04 2.62 -9.35
CA LEU A 109 2.98 1.74 -9.84
C LEU A 109 2.97 1.66 -11.37
N GLY A 110 3.13 2.79 -12.05
CA GLY A 110 3.22 2.85 -13.51
C GLY A 110 4.40 2.05 -14.07
N ASP A 111 5.48 1.90 -13.29
CA ASP A 111 6.68 1.18 -13.69
C ASP A 111 6.66 -0.34 -13.42
N ALA A 112 5.55 -0.89 -12.94
CA ALA A 112 5.47 -2.30 -12.55
C ALA A 112 5.86 -3.28 -13.68
N ARG A 113 5.50 -2.96 -14.94
CA ARG A 113 5.85 -3.80 -16.10
C ARG A 113 7.35 -3.88 -16.34
N ARG A 114 8.07 -2.75 -16.25
CA ARG A 114 9.52 -2.69 -16.45
C ARG A 114 10.23 -3.44 -15.34
N ARG A 115 9.83 -3.21 -14.08
CA ARG A 115 10.39 -3.91 -12.91
C ARG A 115 10.21 -5.43 -13.01
N ALA A 116 9.02 -5.89 -13.41
CA ALA A 116 8.77 -7.32 -13.62
C ALA A 116 9.55 -7.90 -14.81
N ALA A 117 9.86 -7.11 -15.83
CA ALA A 117 10.73 -7.56 -16.93
C ALA A 117 12.18 -7.73 -16.44
N LEU A 118 12.72 -6.75 -15.72
CA LEU A 118 14.07 -6.81 -15.14
C LEU A 118 14.23 -7.99 -14.18
N ALA A 119 13.23 -8.24 -13.32
CA ALA A 119 13.26 -9.36 -12.38
C ALA A 119 13.22 -10.75 -13.03
N ARG A 120 12.74 -10.87 -14.28
CA ARG A 120 12.77 -12.15 -15.03
C ARG A 120 14.06 -12.35 -15.80
N SER A 121 14.84 -11.30 -15.99
CA SER A 121 16.11 -11.33 -16.72
C SER A 121 17.33 -11.39 -15.79
N ALA A 122 17.12 -11.22 -14.49
CA ALA A 122 18.12 -11.41 -13.43
C ALA A 122 18.08 -12.86 -12.94
#